data_AF-A0A1J5J0E1-F1
#
_entry.id   AF-A0A1J5J0E1-F1
#
_cell.length_a   1.000
_cell.length_b   1.000
_cell.length_c   1.000
_cell.angle_alpha   90.00
_cell.angle_beta   90.00
_cell.angle_gamma   90.00
#
_symmetry.space_group_name_H-M   'P 1'
#
loop_
_entity.id
_entity.type
_entity.pdbx_description
1 polymer ?
#
loop_
_entity_poly.entity_id
_entity_poly.type
_entity_poly.pdbx_seq_one_letter_code
_entity_poly.pdbx_strand_id
1 'polypeptide(L)'
;MARPKYQITPADSSFARRWIEGKLSNPAWLGADRSWQAHQNLVERIETAVELNAWCVHWLDSRHWAQLKNAVRAARKRAKTDDTVSVTLSRNAWGILSYWAERDACTLSGVIEQRLGGKQTNDHACD
;
A
#
# COMPACT_ATOMS: atom_id res chain seq x y z
N MET A 1 -9.02 26.22 7.35
CA MET A 1 -9.32 25.18 8.37
C MET A 1 -8.20 24.15 8.37
N ALA A 2 -7.58 23.88 9.52
CA ALA A 2 -6.50 22.90 9.62
C ALA A 2 -7.04 21.49 9.34
N ARG A 3 -6.40 20.76 8.42
CA ARG A 3 -6.84 19.42 8.01
C ARG A 3 -6.71 18.48 9.21
N PRO A 4 -7.75 17.67 9.56
CA PRO A 4 -7.68 16.78 10.71
C PRO A 4 -6.49 15.83 10.56
N LYS A 5 -5.72 15.67 11.66
CA LYS A 5 -4.64 14.68 11.72
C LYS A 5 -5.25 13.31 11.41
N TYR A 6 -4.58 12.56 10.54
CA TYR A 6 -5.04 11.24 10.12
C TYR A 6 -5.19 10.33 11.35
N GLN A 7 -6.36 9.72 11.55
CA GLN A 7 -6.63 8.80 12.65
C GLN A 7 -6.63 7.36 12.15
N ILE A 8 -5.93 6.48 12.88
CA ILE A 8 -5.98 5.04 12.67
C ILE A 8 -7.36 4.54 13.08
N THR A 9 -8.04 3.79 12.22
CA THR A 9 -9.35 3.19 12.53
C THR A 9 -9.19 1.78 13.11
N PRO A 10 -10.21 1.20 13.79
CA PRO A 10 -10.16 -0.18 14.28
C PRO A 10 -9.83 -1.21 13.19
N ALA A 11 -10.27 -0.98 11.95
CA ALA A 11 -9.96 -1.88 10.84
C ALA A 11 -8.49 -1.82 10.39
N ASP A 12 -7.80 -0.70 10.66
CA ASP A 12 -6.39 -0.52 10.29
C ASP A 12 -5.43 -0.83 11.45
N SER A 13 -5.92 -1.04 12.69
CA SER A 13 -5.09 -1.05 13.89
C SER A 13 -4.05 -2.15 13.87
N SER A 14 -4.42 -3.36 13.47
CA SER A 14 -3.52 -4.51 13.41
C SER A 14 -2.41 -4.34 12.36
N PHE A 15 -2.77 -3.89 11.16
CA PHE A 15 -1.80 -3.58 10.12
C PHE A 15 -0.87 -2.44 10.56
N ALA A 16 -1.43 -1.37 11.13
CA ALA A 16 -0.66 -0.22 11.58
C ALA A 16 0.34 -0.61 12.68
N ARG A 17 -0.08 -1.41 13.67
CA ARG A 17 0.79 -1.92 14.74
C ARG A 17 1.93 -2.75 14.17
N ARG A 18 1.64 -3.77 13.37
CA ARG A 18 2.66 -4.63 12.75
C ARG A 18 3.63 -3.84 11.88
N TRP A 19 3.14 -2.86 11.14
CA TRP A 19 3.99 -1.98 10.33
C TRP A 19 4.93 -1.13 11.19
N ILE A 20 4.42 -0.56 12.30
CA ILE A 20 5.24 0.20 13.26
C ILE A 20 6.30 -0.69 13.89
N GLU A 21 5.94 -1.87 14.37
CA GLU A 21 6.89 -2.84 14.94
C GLU A 21 8.01 -3.18 13.95
N GLY A 22 7.65 -3.44 12.68
CA GLY A 22 8.62 -3.68 11.61
C GLY A 22 9.46 -2.46 11.23
N LYS A 23 9.06 -1.24 11.61
CA LYS A 23 9.86 -0.03 11.44
C LYS A 23 10.76 0.26 12.63
N LEU A 24 10.31 -0.06 13.84
CA LEU A 24 11.09 0.06 15.07
C LEU A 24 12.28 -0.91 15.11
N SER A 25 12.22 -2.02 14.37
CA SER A 25 13.37 -2.91 14.18
C SER A 25 14.53 -2.27 13.42
N ASN A 26 14.30 -1.14 12.74
CA ASN A 26 15.34 -0.32 12.13
C ASN A 26 15.62 0.91 13.03
N PRO A 27 16.75 0.92 13.78
CA PRO A 27 17.10 2.01 14.68
C PRO A 27 17.22 3.39 13.99
N ALA A 28 17.47 3.42 12.68
CA ALA A 28 17.58 4.67 11.92
C ALA A 28 16.22 5.37 11.72
N TRP A 29 15.10 4.70 12.02
CA TRP A 29 13.77 5.27 11.80
C TRP A 29 13.41 6.35 12.82
N LEU A 30 13.59 6.07 14.12
CA LEU A 30 13.36 7.06 15.22
C LEU A 30 14.66 7.48 15.93
N GLY A 31 15.81 6.90 15.57
CA GLY A 31 17.06 6.98 16.34
C GLY A 31 17.18 5.81 17.32
N ALA A 32 18.40 5.34 17.60
CA ALA A 32 18.63 4.09 18.32
C ALA A 32 18.01 4.07 19.72
N ASP A 33 18.28 5.08 20.54
CA ASP A 33 17.78 5.16 21.92
C ASP A 33 16.26 5.29 21.97
N ARG A 34 15.71 6.11 21.07
CA ARG A 34 14.27 6.40 21.02
C ARG A 34 13.47 5.22 20.47
N SER A 35 14.05 4.46 19.53
CA SER A 35 13.39 3.27 18.94
C SER A 35 13.19 2.18 19.98
N TRP A 36 14.18 1.96 20.86
CA TRP A 36 14.07 0.96 21.92
C TRP A 36 12.97 1.33 22.93
N GLN A 37 12.96 2.57 23.42
CA GLN A 37 11.95 3.05 24.37
C GLN A 37 10.54 3.01 23.77
N ALA A 38 10.40 3.44 22.51
CA ALA A 38 9.15 3.42 21.79
C ALA A 38 8.62 1.99 21.62
N HIS A 39 9.52 1.03 21.34
CA HIS A 39 9.18 -0.38 21.21
C HIS A 39 8.69 -0.99 22.52
N GLN A 40 9.42 -0.78 23.63
CA GLN A 40 8.99 -1.26 24.95
C GLN A 40 7.60 -0.71 25.32
N ASN A 41 7.38 0.60 25.13
CA ASN A 41 6.08 1.21 25.41
C ASN A 41 4.95 0.70 24.50
N LEU A 42 5.27 0.28 23.27
CA LEU A 42 4.29 -0.28 22.34
C LEU A 42 3.86 -1.69 22.74
N VAL A 43 4.83 -2.52 23.16
CA VAL A 43 4.59 -3.92 23.58
C VAL A 43 3.65 -3.97 24.79
N GLU A 44 3.81 -3.05 25.74
CA GLU A 44 2.98 -2.98 26.96
C GLU A 44 1.55 -2.48 26.72
N ARG A 45 1.24 -1.92 25.54
CA ARG A 45 -0.07 -1.34 25.22
C ARG A 45 -1.03 -2.31 24.55
N ILE A 46 -2.31 -2.16 24.89
CA ILE A 46 -3.43 -2.87 24.26
C ILE A 46 -3.56 -2.45 22.79
N GLU A 47 -3.82 -3.39 21.90
CA GLU A 47 -3.99 -3.19 20.46
C GLU A 47 -5.35 -2.57 20.08
N THR A 48 -5.70 -1.44 20.70
CA THR A 48 -6.87 -0.65 20.26
C THR A 48 -6.42 0.50 19.36
N ALA A 49 -7.30 0.92 18.45
CA ALA A 49 -7.04 2.08 17.60
C ALA A 49 -6.83 3.36 18.43
N VAL A 50 -7.53 3.50 19.55
CA VAL A 50 -7.40 4.66 20.45
C VAL A 50 -6.01 4.70 21.07
N GLU A 51 -5.57 3.60 21.68
CA GLU A 51 -4.25 3.49 22.30
C GLU A 51 -3.12 3.64 21.27
N LEU A 52 -3.29 3.09 20.07
CA LEU A 52 -2.30 3.20 19.01
C LEU A 52 -2.20 4.64 18.48
N ASN A 53 -3.32 5.36 18.34
CA ASN A 53 -3.27 6.77 17.98
C ASN A 53 -2.57 7.60 19.07
N ALA A 54 -2.84 7.34 20.35
CA ALA A 54 -2.18 8.02 21.46
C ALA A 54 -0.67 7.75 21.48
N TRP A 55 -0.25 6.50 21.28
CA TRP A 55 1.15 6.13 21.12
C TRP A 55 1.79 6.89 19.96
N CYS A 56 1.15 6.90 18.79
CA CYS A 56 1.67 7.60 17.63
C CYS A 56 1.86 9.09 17.91
N VAL A 57 0.92 9.74 18.61
CA VAL A 57 1.00 11.19 18.89
C VAL A 57 2.20 11.52 19.78
N HIS A 58 2.55 10.60 20.68
CA HIS A 58 3.68 10.78 21.60
C HIS A 58 5.03 10.52 20.92
N TRP A 59 5.11 9.47 20.10
CA TRP A 59 6.39 8.98 19.57
C TRP A 59 6.73 9.47 18.15
N LEU A 60 5.72 9.74 17.31
CA LEU A 60 5.92 10.02 15.90
C LEU A 60 5.88 11.52 15.59
N ASP A 61 6.83 11.98 14.78
CA ASP A 61 6.77 13.32 14.19
C ASP A 61 5.87 13.34 12.94
N SER A 62 5.75 14.51 12.32
CA SER A 62 4.93 14.69 11.11
C SER A 62 5.41 13.84 9.91
N ARG A 63 6.72 13.59 9.80
CA ARG A 63 7.31 12.76 8.73
C ARG A 63 6.97 11.29 8.96
N HIS A 64 7.13 10.78 10.17
CA HIS A 64 6.76 9.39 10.50
C HIS A 64 5.26 9.17 10.35
N TRP A 65 4.44 10.15 10.74
CA TRP A 65 2.99 10.11 10.57
C TRP A 65 2.58 10.00 9.09
N ALA A 66 3.25 10.77 8.21
CA ALA A 66 3.00 10.71 6.78
C ALA A 66 3.35 9.33 6.20
N GLN A 67 4.45 8.71 6.64
CA GLN A 67 4.85 7.37 6.22
C GLN A 67 3.81 6.32 6.66
N LEU A 68 3.38 6.35 7.92
CA LEU A 68 2.37 5.44 8.45
C LEU A 68 1.06 5.56 7.67
N LYS A 69 0.57 6.79 7.47
CA LYS A 69 -0.64 7.07 6.71
C LYS A 69 -0.57 6.49 5.29
N ASN A 70 0.57 6.65 4.61
CA ASN A 70 0.75 6.13 3.25
C ASN A 70 0.78 4.60 3.25
N ALA A 71 1.43 3.97 4.24
CA ALA A 71 1.45 2.53 4.37
C ALA A 71 0.05 1.94 4.58
N VAL A 72 -0.74 2.52 5.50
CA VAL A 72 -2.11 2.08 5.76
C VAL A 72 -3.00 2.27 4.53
N ARG A 73 -2.88 3.40 3.83
CA ARG A 73 -3.62 3.63 2.57
C ARG A 73 -3.27 2.61 1.50
N ALA A 74 -1.98 2.28 1.35
CA ALA A 74 -1.53 1.26 0.41
C ALA A 74 -2.06 -0.13 0.79
N ALA A 75 -2.05 -0.48 2.08
CA ALA A 75 -2.62 -1.73 2.57
C ALA A 75 -4.12 -1.81 2.30
N ARG A 76 -4.87 -0.74 2.59
CA ARG A 76 -6.30 -0.66 2.30
C ARG A 76 -6.59 -0.78 0.81
N LYS A 77 -5.76 -0.16 -0.04
CA LYS A 77 -5.89 -0.31 -1.50
C LYS A 77 -5.71 -1.77 -1.90
N ARG A 78 -4.64 -2.42 -1.43
CA ARG A 78 -4.34 -3.84 -1.72
C ARG A 78 -5.45 -4.77 -1.25
N ALA A 79 -5.99 -4.55 -0.05
CA ALA A 79 -7.09 -5.34 0.50
C ALA A 79 -8.42 -5.18 -0.28
N LYS A 80 -8.55 -4.12 -1.10
CA LYS A 80 -9.73 -3.90 -1.96
C LYS A 80 -9.53 -4.38 -3.40
N THR A 81 -8.30 -4.62 -3.83
CA THR A 81 -7.96 -5.01 -5.19
C THR A 81 -7.59 -6.49 -5.21
N ASP A 82 -8.59 -7.37 -5.29
CA ASP A 82 -8.39 -8.78 -5.64
C ASP A 82 -8.06 -8.98 -7.14
N ASP A 83 -8.25 -7.95 -7.98
CA ASP A 83 -8.11 -8.05 -9.45
C ASP A 83 -6.71 -7.72 -10.01
N THR A 84 -5.68 -7.56 -9.17
CA THR A 84 -4.33 -7.24 -9.65
C THR A 84 -3.29 -8.25 -9.21
N VAL A 85 -2.57 -8.84 -10.18
CA VAL A 85 -1.48 -9.79 -9.96
C VAL A 85 -0.14 -9.15 -10.31
N SER A 86 0.91 -9.45 -9.53
CA SER A 86 2.27 -9.02 -9.84
C SER A 86 2.93 -10.03 -10.78
N VAL A 87 3.47 -9.56 -11.91
CA VAL A 87 4.20 -10.40 -12.89
C VAL A 87 5.59 -9.81 -13.14
N THR A 88 6.57 -10.68 -13.41
CA THR A 88 7.92 -10.27 -13.82
C THR A 88 8.03 -10.33 -15.33
N LEU A 89 8.45 -9.24 -15.95
CA LEU A 89 8.63 -9.13 -17.40
C LEU A 89 10.11 -8.88 -17.73
N SER A 90 10.57 -9.36 -18.89
CA SER A 90 11.87 -8.94 -19.42
C SER A 90 11.83 -7.44 -19.75
N ARG A 91 12.98 -6.75 -19.69
CA ARG A 91 13.06 -5.31 -19.97
C ARG A 91 12.54 -4.97 -21.37
N ASN A 92 12.80 -5.83 -22.36
CA ASN A 92 12.30 -5.66 -23.71
C ASN A 92 10.76 -5.80 -23.78
N ALA A 93 10.20 -6.85 -23.17
CA ALA A 93 8.76 -7.06 -23.14
C ALA A 93 8.01 -5.90 -22.46
N TRP A 94 8.57 -5.37 -21.36
CA TRP A 94 8.04 -4.18 -20.71
C TRP A 94 8.07 -2.94 -21.62
N GLY A 95 9.19 -2.71 -22.32
CA GLY A 95 9.32 -1.59 -23.25
C GLY A 95 8.29 -1.62 -24.38
N ILE A 96 8.04 -2.82 -24.95
CA ILE A 96 7.01 -3.02 -25.97
C ILE A 96 5.62 -2.66 -25.41
N LEU A 97 5.25 -3.20 -24.24
CA LEU A 97 3.93 -2.94 -23.65
C LEU A 97 3.74 -1.46 -23.27
N SER A 98 4.78 -0.81 -22.71
CA SER A 98 4.72 0.62 -22.35
C SER A 98 4.47 1.50 -23.56
N TYR A 99 5.20 1.23 -24.65
CA TYR A 99 5.04 1.98 -25.90
C TYR A 99 3.59 1.92 -26.41
N TRP A 100 2.97 0.73 -26.45
CA TRP A 100 1.59 0.60 -26.91
C TRP A 100 0.58 1.20 -25.94
N ALA A 101 0.79 1.07 -24.63
CA ALA A 101 -0.09 1.63 -23.60
C ALA A 101 -0.11 3.17 -23.68
N GLU A 102 1.04 3.80 -23.86
CA GLU A 102 1.15 5.25 -24.03
C GLU A 102 0.50 5.71 -25.33
N ARG A 103 0.75 5.00 -26.44
CA ARG A 103 0.22 5.35 -27.75
C ARG A 103 -1.31 5.22 -27.82
N ASP A 104 -1.85 4.16 -27.23
CA ASP A 104 -3.28 3.85 -27.26
C ASP A 104 -4.02 4.43 -26.03
N ALA A 105 -3.34 5.25 -25.21
CA ALA A 105 -3.84 5.91 -24.00
C ALA A 105 -4.57 4.96 -23.03
N CYS A 106 -4.04 3.75 -22.85
CA CYS A 106 -4.64 2.70 -22.04
C CYS A 106 -3.62 2.12 -21.04
N THR A 107 -4.07 1.19 -20.18
CA THR A 107 -3.19 0.53 -19.19
C THR A 107 -2.46 -0.64 -19.83
N LEU A 108 -1.35 -1.10 -19.22
CA LEU A 108 -0.65 -2.32 -19.67
C LEU A 108 -1.58 -3.54 -19.72
N SER A 109 -2.45 -3.70 -18.71
CA SER A 109 -3.49 -4.74 -18.72
C SER A 109 -4.47 -4.54 -19.87
N GLY A 110 -4.88 -3.30 -20.14
CA GLY A 110 -5.73 -2.97 -21.28
C GLY A 110 -5.10 -3.34 -22.63
N VAL A 111 -3.79 -3.11 -22.82
CA VAL A 111 -3.07 -3.56 -24.03
C VAL A 111 -3.12 -5.09 -24.16
N ILE A 112 -2.88 -5.81 -23.06
CA ILE A 112 -2.93 -7.28 -23.03
C ILE A 112 -4.35 -7.77 -23.36
N GLU A 113 -5.37 -7.23 -22.71
CA GLU A 113 -6.76 -7.61 -22.93
C GLU A 113 -7.24 -7.30 -24.35
N GLN A 114 -6.87 -6.14 -24.90
CA GLN A 114 -7.28 -5.74 -26.25
C GLN A 114 -6.59 -6.56 -27.34
N ARG A 115 -5.31 -6.94 -27.15
CA ARG A 115 -4.50 -7.60 -28.20
C ARG A 115 -4.40 -9.11 -28.04
N LEU A 116 -4.45 -9.60 -26.81
CA LEU A 116 -4.27 -11.01 -26.46
C LEU A 116 -5.50 -11.61 -25.76
N GLY A 117 -6.43 -10.78 -25.26
CA GLY A 117 -7.59 -11.20 -24.47
C GLY A 117 -8.70 -11.87 -25.26
N GLY A 118 -8.44 -12.30 -26.50
CA GLY A 118 -9.25 -13.28 -27.21
C GLY A 118 -10.76 -13.06 -27.11
N LYS A 119 -11.28 -11.93 -27.59
CA LYS A 119 -12.62 -11.98 -28.20
C LYS A 119 -12.47 -12.80 -29.47
N GLN A 120 -12.65 -14.11 -29.37
CA GLN A 120 -13.19 -14.85 -30.50
C GLN A 120 -14.56 -14.24 -30.77
N THR A 121 -14.62 -13.27 -31.68
CA THR A 121 -15.79 -13.09 -32.52
C THR A 121 -15.93 -14.39 -33.29
N ASN A 122 -16.63 -15.36 -32.68
CA ASN A 122 -17.34 -16.38 -33.43
C ASN A 122 -18.45 -15.65 -34.19
N ASP A 123 -18.09 -14.97 -35.27
CA ASP A 123 -19.01 -14.69 -36.36
C ASP A 123 -19.08 -15.97 -37.19
N HIS A 124 -19.77 -16.97 -36.64
CA HIS A 124 -20.37 -18.01 -37.45
C HIS A 124 -21.84 -18.19 -37.07
N ALA A 125 -22.66 -17.94 -38.09
CA ALA A 125 -24.04 -18.36 -38.33
C ALA A 125 -25.16 -17.51 -37.71
N CYS A 126 -25.93 -16.83 -38.56
CA CYS A 126 -27.20 -17.37 -39.05
C CYS A 126 -27.58 -16.74 -40.41
N ASP A 127 -27.84 -17.64 -41.37
CA ASP A 127 -28.51 -17.53 -42.68
C ASP A 127 -27.95 -16.63 -43.80
#